data_AF-A0A4Z1AU28-F1
#
_entry.id   AF-A0A4Z1AU28-F1
#
_cell.length_a   1.000
_cell.length_b   1.000
_cell.length_c   1.000
_cell.angle_alpha   90.00
_cell.angle_beta   90.00
_cell.angle_gamma   90.00
#
_symmetry.space_group_name_H-M   'P 1'
#
loop_
_entity.id
_entity.type
_entity.pdbx_description
1 polymer ?
#
loop_
_entity_poly.entity_id
_entity_poly.type
_entity_poly.pdbx_seq_one_letter_code
_entity_poly.pdbx_strand_id
1 'polypeptide(L)'
;MYTKRVSLLFAICLSVFQASCAIRSENPGDPNTQEYYENAIINCFITGCDKELIITGGNSLPEGGSLVLSISLVHKPDTSVTYNFSTSNSTIAPISPGTMTFTPSNYNIPQSLTITGASDDSDSTDNSIVISILTPSSETIPYSILQKDNDKFLFATPVSYAGNFAVGGLGDFVCQNEANNLFGSGLPSGTYKTFAVAGTWRRAMPSKIDWILLPNKEYIDFAGGTFVKAFATDANALFAFSTGSGISATSAGYWTGLQTDWSTANTCQGWTSSSGSFQGNFAGNSDPTVGGISTGTPDFCNVTKSLVCVQQ
;
A
#
# COMPACT_ATOMS: atom_id res chain seq x y z
N MET A 1 -55.48 65.63 -3.94
CA MET A 1 -55.62 65.58 -2.47
C MET A 1 -55.34 64.17 -1.98
N TYR A 2 -54.31 64.02 -1.15
CA TYR A 2 -54.14 63.10 -0.01
C TYR A 2 -54.47 61.59 -0.12
N THR A 3 -53.38 60.79 -0.10
CA THR A 3 -53.06 59.63 0.78
C THR A 3 -54.08 58.53 1.10
N LYS A 4 -53.62 57.26 1.05
CA LYS A 4 -53.31 56.46 2.27
C LYS A 4 -52.49 55.19 1.97
N ARG A 5 -51.52 54.92 2.86
CA ARG A 5 -50.69 53.70 3.01
C ARG A 5 -51.42 52.59 3.79
N VAL A 6 -50.74 51.42 3.91
CA VAL A 6 -50.84 50.33 4.93
C VAL A 6 -51.73 49.16 4.45
N SER A 7 -51.39 47.86 4.48
CA SER A 7 -50.27 47.03 4.99
C SER A 7 -50.35 45.63 4.33
N LEU A 8 -49.32 44.78 4.49
CA LEU A 8 -49.37 43.47 5.22
C LEU A 8 -48.46 42.37 4.63
N LEU A 9 -47.37 42.09 5.35
CA LEU A 9 -46.69 40.81 5.63
C LEU A 9 -46.57 39.70 4.54
N PHE A 10 -45.34 39.27 4.27
CA PHE A 10 -44.86 37.96 4.75
C PHE A 10 -43.32 37.88 4.74
N ALA A 11 -42.74 37.71 5.92
CA ALA A 11 -41.34 37.37 6.13
C ALA A 11 -41.23 35.85 6.26
N ILE A 12 -40.28 35.22 5.57
CA ILE A 12 -39.73 33.93 5.99
C ILE A 12 -38.21 33.99 5.79
N CYS A 13 -37.52 33.89 6.92
CA CYS A 13 -36.09 33.66 7.07
C CYS A 13 -35.58 32.51 6.20
N LEU A 14 -34.39 32.64 5.62
CA LEU A 14 -33.39 31.60 5.82
C LEU A 14 -31.98 32.18 5.82
N SER A 15 -31.35 32.01 6.98
CA SER A 15 -30.01 32.38 7.37
C SER A 15 -28.94 31.53 6.68
N VAL A 16 -27.92 32.20 6.16
CA VAL A 16 -26.48 31.96 6.34
C VAL A 16 -26.00 30.50 6.35
N PHE A 17 -25.24 30.12 5.32
CA PHE A 17 -23.92 29.52 5.49
C PHE A 17 -22.98 30.08 4.40
N GLN A 18 -22.02 30.89 4.83
CA GLN A 18 -20.86 31.30 4.05
C GLN A 18 -19.87 30.13 3.99
N ALA A 19 -19.35 29.82 2.80
CA ALA A 19 -18.03 29.21 2.65
C ALA A 19 -17.43 29.66 1.30
N SER A 20 -16.62 30.72 1.40
CA SER A 20 -15.53 31.17 0.54
C SER A 20 -15.34 30.48 -0.83
N CYS A 21 -15.87 31.10 -1.89
CA CYS A 21 -15.21 31.11 -3.19
C CYS A 21 -14.47 32.44 -3.30
N ALA A 22 -13.14 32.42 -3.17
CA ALA A 22 -12.31 33.60 -3.35
C ALA A 22 -11.08 33.21 -4.17
N ILE A 23 -11.15 33.45 -5.49
CA ILE A 23 -9.97 33.70 -6.31
C ILE A 23 -10.19 35.02 -7.05
N ARG A 24 -9.20 35.90 -6.93
CA ARG A 24 -9.22 37.33 -7.27
C ARG A 24 -9.47 37.54 -8.77
N SER A 25 -10.46 38.36 -9.10
CA SER A 25 -10.46 39.11 -10.36
C SER A 25 -10.23 40.60 -10.05
N GLU A 26 -9.55 41.29 -10.94
CA GLU A 26 -9.17 42.71 -10.81
C GLU A 26 -10.37 43.65 -11.00
N ASN A 27 -11.43 43.49 -10.18
CA ASN A 27 -12.51 44.46 -10.11
C ASN A 27 -12.90 44.70 -8.63
N PRO A 28 -12.62 45.88 -8.05
CA PRO A 28 -12.66 46.12 -6.61
C PRO A 28 -14.07 46.49 -6.12
N GLY A 29 -15.07 45.69 -6.50
CA GLY A 29 -16.44 45.89 -6.04
C GLY A 29 -16.59 45.56 -4.55
N ASP A 30 -17.32 46.41 -3.81
CA ASP A 30 -17.73 46.14 -2.43
C ASP A 30 -18.53 44.82 -2.38
N PRO A 31 -18.10 43.82 -1.59
CA PRO A 31 -18.74 42.50 -1.50
C PRO A 31 -20.18 42.54 -0.95
N ASN A 32 -20.67 43.71 -0.51
CA ASN A 32 -22.05 43.92 -0.05
C ASN A 32 -22.98 44.48 -1.14
N THR A 33 -22.51 44.65 -2.38
CA THR A 33 -23.32 45.22 -3.47
C THR A 33 -23.94 44.14 -4.35
N GLN A 34 -25.14 44.41 -4.86
CA GLN A 34 -25.85 43.55 -5.82
C GLN A 34 -25.00 43.26 -7.07
N GLU A 35 -24.22 44.24 -7.53
CA GLU A 35 -23.33 44.16 -8.69
C GLU A 35 -22.20 43.13 -8.52
N TYR A 36 -21.69 42.91 -7.30
CA TYR A 36 -20.71 41.86 -7.00
C TYR A 36 -21.31 40.46 -7.20
N TYR A 37 -22.54 40.22 -6.72
CA TYR A 37 -23.24 38.95 -6.89
C TYR A 37 -23.69 38.72 -8.34
N GLU A 38 -24.14 39.77 -9.03
CA GLU A 38 -24.48 39.69 -10.45
C GLU A 38 -23.25 39.34 -11.29
N ASN A 39 -22.08 39.91 -11.02
CA ASN A 39 -20.84 39.56 -11.73
C ASN A 39 -20.35 38.14 -11.41
N ALA A 40 -20.53 37.63 -10.18
CA ALA A 40 -20.21 36.24 -9.84
C ALA A 40 -21.14 35.23 -10.54
N ILE A 41 -22.44 35.55 -10.62
CA ILE A 41 -23.43 34.77 -11.37
C ILE A 41 -23.16 34.86 -12.87
N ILE A 42 -22.82 36.04 -13.39
CA ILE A 42 -22.45 36.24 -14.80
C ILE A 42 -21.17 35.49 -15.12
N ASN A 43 -20.15 35.48 -14.26
CA ASN A 43 -18.94 34.68 -14.48
C ASN A 43 -19.27 33.17 -14.43
N CYS A 44 -20.13 32.74 -13.50
CA CYS A 44 -20.69 31.39 -13.44
C CYS A 44 -21.48 30.99 -14.72
N PHE A 45 -22.19 31.95 -15.34
CA PHE A 45 -22.91 31.78 -16.61
C PHE A 45 -22.01 31.90 -17.86
N ILE A 46 -20.87 32.59 -17.78
CA ILE A 46 -19.93 32.82 -18.89
C ILE A 46 -18.84 31.72 -18.93
N THR A 47 -18.38 31.20 -17.79
CA THR A 47 -17.31 30.18 -17.72
C THR A 47 -17.78 28.79 -17.29
N GLY A 48 -19.01 28.67 -16.76
CA GLY A 48 -19.67 27.40 -16.48
C GLY A 48 -19.38 26.83 -15.08
N CYS A 49 -20.31 27.02 -14.15
CA CYS A 49 -20.36 26.27 -12.88
C CYS A 49 -20.80 24.79 -13.06
N ASP A 50 -21.06 24.36 -14.30
CA ASP A 50 -21.60 23.05 -14.69
C ASP A 50 -20.55 21.93 -14.77
N LYS A 51 -19.29 22.23 -14.43
CA LYS A 51 -18.11 21.36 -14.72
C LYS A 51 -17.25 21.03 -13.52
N GLU A 52 -17.72 21.34 -12.32
CA GLU A 52 -17.05 20.93 -11.09
C GLU A 52 -17.16 19.41 -10.92
N LEU A 53 -16.02 18.73 -10.82
CA LEU A 53 -15.92 17.29 -10.62
C LEU A 53 -15.89 16.95 -9.13
N ILE A 54 -16.65 15.93 -8.76
CA ILE A 54 -16.49 15.21 -7.49
C ILE A 54 -15.62 13.99 -7.79
N ILE A 55 -14.48 13.87 -7.11
CA ILE A 55 -13.59 12.72 -7.20
C ILE A 55 -13.41 12.12 -5.80
N THR A 56 -13.81 10.87 -5.63
CA THR A 56 -13.62 10.10 -4.39
C THR A 56 -12.86 8.82 -4.67
N GLY A 57 -12.21 8.24 -3.65
CA GLY A 57 -11.39 7.02 -3.81
C GLY A 57 -9.99 7.13 -3.20
N GLY A 58 -9.53 8.35 -2.90
CA GLY A 58 -8.21 8.60 -2.33
C GLY A 58 -7.10 8.60 -3.38
N ASN A 59 -5.85 8.63 -2.93
CA ASN A 59 -4.69 8.87 -3.79
C ASN A 59 -3.57 7.83 -3.61
N SER A 60 -3.85 6.70 -2.93
CA SER A 60 -2.87 5.65 -2.68
C SER A 60 -3.09 4.50 -3.65
N LEU A 61 -2.07 4.20 -4.47
CA LEU A 61 -2.10 3.08 -5.40
C LEU A 61 -1.15 1.98 -4.90
N PRO A 62 -1.62 0.80 -4.49
CA PRO A 62 -0.69 -0.28 -4.15
C PRO A 62 0.01 -0.81 -5.40
N GLU A 63 1.31 -1.10 -5.31
CA GLU A 63 1.99 -1.96 -6.30
C GLU A 63 1.34 -3.34 -6.39
N GLY A 64 1.22 -3.83 -7.63
CA GLY A 64 0.44 -5.01 -8.00
C GLY A 64 -1.07 -4.91 -7.74
N GLY A 65 -1.56 -3.76 -7.27
CA GLY A 65 -2.94 -3.53 -6.88
C GLY A 65 -3.70 -2.58 -7.81
N SER A 66 -4.79 -2.00 -7.30
CA SER A 66 -5.59 -1.03 -8.04
C SER A 66 -6.18 0.04 -7.14
N LEU A 67 -6.26 1.27 -7.65
CA LEU A 67 -7.00 2.39 -7.09
C LEU A 67 -8.24 2.65 -7.96
N VAL A 68 -9.42 2.73 -7.36
CA VAL A 68 -10.66 3.05 -8.09
C VAL A 68 -11.14 4.42 -7.64
N LEU A 69 -11.17 5.35 -8.59
CA LEU A 69 -11.75 6.67 -8.40
C LEU A 69 -13.20 6.69 -8.89
N SER A 70 -14.07 7.30 -8.10
CA SER A 70 -15.47 7.53 -8.41
C SER A 70 -15.64 9.00 -8.80
N ILE A 71 -16.11 9.23 -10.03
CA ILE A 71 -16.14 10.55 -10.67
C ILE A 71 -17.57 10.91 -11.07
N SER A 72 -18.04 12.09 -10.66
CA SER A 72 -19.33 12.68 -11.07
C SER A 72 -19.25 14.19 -11.17
N LEU A 73 -20.27 14.83 -11.74
CA LEU A 73 -20.39 16.29 -11.75
C LEU A 73 -21.27 16.77 -10.59
N VAL A 74 -20.92 17.93 -10.02
CA VAL A 74 -21.74 18.61 -9.00
C VAL A 74 -23.06 19.10 -9.62
N HIS A 75 -22.99 19.61 -10.85
CA HIS A 75 -24.11 20.25 -11.54
C HIS A 75 -24.44 19.56 -12.85
N LYS A 76 -25.73 19.65 -13.24
CA LYS A 76 -26.25 19.12 -14.49
C LYS A 76 -25.70 19.95 -15.66
N PRO A 77 -25.05 19.34 -16.67
CA PRO A 77 -24.63 20.07 -17.86
C PRO A 77 -25.80 20.29 -18.81
N ASP A 78 -25.73 21.33 -19.64
CA ASP A 78 -26.77 21.64 -20.65
C ASP A 78 -26.77 20.64 -21.81
N THR A 79 -25.57 20.17 -22.18
CA THR A 79 -25.33 19.15 -23.20
C THR A 79 -24.35 18.12 -22.69
N SER A 80 -24.12 17.05 -23.45
CA SER A 80 -23.16 16.04 -23.02
C SER A 80 -21.73 16.60 -23.06
N VAL A 81 -21.00 16.42 -21.97
CA VAL A 81 -19.61 16.85 -21.80
C VAL A 81 -18.70 15.63 -21.68
N THR A 82 -17.51 15.70 -22.28
CA THR A 82 -16.53 14.60 -22.28
C THR A 82 -15.24 15.05 -21.59
N TYR A 83 -14.78 14.23 -20.65
CA TYR A 83 -13.50 14.38 -19.97
C TYR A 83 -12.54 13.31 -20.48
N ASN A 84 -11.30 13.69 -20.75
CA ASN A 84 -10.24 12.75 -21.13
C ASN A 84 -9.27 12.61 -19.96
N PHE A 85 -8.84 11.38 -19.71
CA PHE A 85 -7.94 11.02 -18.63
C PHE A 85 -6.65 10.50 -19.24
N SER A 86 -5.53 10.90 -18.67
CA SER A 86 -4.20 10.38 -19.00
C SER A 86 -3.35 10.30 -17.74
N THR A 87 -2.29 9.51 -17.78
CA THR A 87 -1.36 9.32 -16.68
C THR A 87 0.03 9.80 -17.10
N SER A 88 0.78 10.39 -16.17
CA SER A 88 2.17 10.76 -16.38
C SER A 88 3.08 9.55 -16.63
N ASN A 89 2.68 8.36 -16.17
CA ASN A 89 3.41 7.12 -16.39
C ASN A 89 2.44 5.92 -16.55
N SER A 90 2.23 5.49 -17.79
CA SER A 90 1.34 4.39 -18.14
C SER A 90 1.96 3.00 -17.98
N THR A 91 3.28 2.90 -17.77
CA THR A 91 3.91 1.61 -17.43
C THR A 91 3.71 1.27 -15.97
N ILE A 92 3.65 2.30 -15.11
CA ILE A 92 3.47 2.16 -13.66
C ILE A 92 1.99 2.22 -13.23
N ALA A 93 1.22 3.14 -13.81
CA ALA A 93 -0.15 3.38 -13.43
C ALA A 93 -1.08 3.52 -14.65
N PRO A 94 -1.24 2.47 -15.46
CA PRO A 94 -2.24 2.47 -16.54
C PRO A 94 -3.65 2.71 -15.98
N ILE A 95 -4.44 3.45 -16.75
CA ILE A 95 -5.80 3.85 -16.38
C ILE A 95 -6.83 3.32 -17.37
N SER A 96 -8.04 3.05 -16.89
CA SER A 96 -9.19 2.70 -17.72
C SER A 96 -10.51 3.11 -17.05
N PRO A 97 -11.46 3.72 -17.77
CA PRO A 97 -11.37 4.13 -19.17
C PRO A 97 -10.52 5.41 -19.35
N GLY A 98 -10.03 5.65 -20.57
CA GLY A 98 -9.32 6.90 -20.91
C GLY A 98 -10.24 8.11 -21.11
N THR A 99 -11.55 7.92 -21.17
CA THR A 99 -12.55 8.98 -21.39
C THR A 99 -13.84 8.67 -20.64
N MET A 100 -14.51 9.72 -20.14
CA MET A 100 -15.86 9.62 -19.57
C MET A 100 -16.76 10.70 -20.15
N THR A 101 -18.01 10.34 -20.44
CA THR A 101 -19.03 11.27 -20.92
C THR A 101 -20.13 11.42 -19.87
N PHE A 102 -20.39 12.64 -19.48
CA PHE A 102 -21.51 13.01 -18.61
C PHE A 102 -22.56 13.75 -19.43
N THR A 103 -23.78 13.28 -19.31
CA THR A 103 -25.00 13.77 -19.97
C THR A 103 -25.87 14.46 -18.93
N PRO A 104 -26.87 15.26 -19.37
CA PRO A 104 -27.82 15.86 -18.44
C PRO A 104 -28.64 14.87 -17.60
N SER A 105 -28.62 13.57 -17.90
CA SER A 105 -29.35 12.52 -17.17
C SER A 105 -28.47 11.63 -16.28
N ASN A 106 -27.15 11.63 -16.44
CA ASN A 106 -26.23 10.79 -15.65
C ASN A 106 -25.10 11.58 -14.96
N TYR A 107 -25.11 12.92 -15.05
CA TYR A 107 -24.04 13.77 -14.50
C TYR A 107 -23.73 13.49 -13.01
N ASN A 108 -24.75 13.22 -12.21
CA ASN A 108 -24.65 12.94 -10.78
C ASN A 108 -24.55 11.44 -10.46
N ILE A 109 -24.50 10.57 -11.48
CA ILE A 109 -24.29 9.14 -11.31
C ILE A 109 -22.78 8.91 -11.36
N PRO A 110 -22.15 8.43 -10.26
CA PRO A 110 -20.71 8.23 -10.26
C PRO A 110 -20.27 7.17 -11.27
N GLN A 111 -19.26 7.51 -12.06
CA GLN A 111 -18.58 6.63 -13.01
C GLN A 111 -17.19 6.27 -12.46
N SER A 112 -16.72 5.05 -12.73
CA SER A 112 -15.46 4.55 -12.16
C SER A 112 -14.29 4.71 -13.12
N LEU A 113 -13.19 5.28 -12.61
CA LEU A 113 -11.86 5.27 -13.24
C LEU A 113 -10.99 4.31 -12.44
N THR A 114 -10.54 3.23 -13.07
CA THR A 114 -9.62 2.27 -12.46
C THR A 114 -8.20 2.60 -12.87
N ILE A 115 -7.33 2.77 -11.89
CA ILE A 115 -5.87 2.86 -12.03
C ILE A 115 -5.30 1.54 -11.54
N THR A 116 -4.56 0.85 -12.40
CA THR A 116 -3.89 -0.42 -12.04
C THR A 116 -2.43 -0.13 -11.75
N GLY A 117 -1.93 -0.59 -10.61
CA GLY A 117 -0.51 -0.47 -10.27
C GLY A 117 0.28 -1.57 -10.98
N ALA A 118 1.42 -1.20 -11.55
CA ALA A 118 2.41 -2.17 -12.00
C ALA A 118 2.83 -3.08 -10.84
N SER A 119 3.29 -4.28 -11.19
CA SER A 119 3.88 -5.20 -10.23
C SER A 119 5.02 -4.52 -9.45
N ASP A 120 5.18 -4.98 -8.21
CA ASP A 120 6.34 -4.73 -7.35
C ASP A 120 7.62 -4.74 -8.18
N ASP A 121 8.47 -3.74 -7.97
CA ASP A 121 9.86 -3.81 -8.39
C ASP A 121 10.77 -3.93 -7.17
N SER A 122 12.09 -3.85 -7.38
CA SER A 122 13.07 -4.10 -6.32
C SER A 122 13.53 -2.85 -5.58
N ASP A 123 12.97 -1.68 -5.91
CA ASP A 123 13.27 -0.45 -5.21
C ASP A 123 12.33 -0.27 -4.01
N SER A 124 12.86 0.32 -2.94
CA SER A 124 12.11 0.50 -1.70
C SER A 124 11.47 1.89 -1.62
N THR A 125 10.96 2.41 -2.75
CA THR A 125 10.55 3.81 -2.85
C THR A 125 9.17 4.01 -3.47
N ASP A 126 8.39 4.90 -2.85
CA ASP A 126 7.08 5.28 -3.40
C ASP A 126 7.22 6.04 -4.72
N ASN A 127 6.37 5.70 -5.69
CA ASN A 127 6.33 6.32 -7.00
C ASN A 127 5.28 7.44 -7.06
N SER A 128 5.69 8.68 -7.35
CA SER A 128 4.78 9.82 -7.53
C SER A 128 4.25 9.89 -8.95
N ILE A 129 2.92 9.85 -9.12
CA ILE A 129 2.25 9.85 -10.42
C ILE A 129 1.19 10.96 -10.45
N VAL A 130 0.96 11.55 -11.63
CA VAL A 130 -0.11 12.52 -11.84
C VAL A 130 -1.07 11.99 -12.90
N ILE A 131 -2.36 11.94 -12.55
CA ILE A 131 -3.43 11.75 -13.52
C ILE A 131 -3.84 13.14 -14.03
N SER A 132 -3.79 13.33 -15.34
CA SER A 132 -4.23 14.56 -16.01
C SER A 132 -5.64 14.40 -16.55
N ILE A 133 -6.55 15.24 -16.07
CA ILE A 133 -7.96 15.26 -16.46
C ILE A 133 -8.17 16.48 -17.37
N LEU A 134 -8.29 16.24 -18.67
CA LEU A 134 -8.59 17.28 -19.65
C LEU A 134 -10.09 17.52 -19.66
N THR A 135 -10.47 18.73 -19.28
CA THR A 135 -11.86 19.19 -19.27
C THR A 135 -12.34 19.53 -20.69
N PRO A 136 -13.66 19.63 -20.91
CA PRO A 136 -14.21 20.12 -22.19
C PRO A 136 -13.75 21.53 -22.56
N SER A 137 -13.34 22.37 -21.61
CA SER A 137 -12.81 23.72 -21.84
C SER A 137 -11.31 23.72 -22.19
N SER A 138 -10.70 22.54 -22.38
CA SER A 138 -9.25 22.38 -22.61
C SER A 138 -8.38 22.81 -21.41
N GLU A 139 -8.96 22.85 -20.21
CA GLU A 139 -8.21 22.98 -18.97
C GLU A 139 -7.74 21.60 -18.50
N THR A 140 -6.61 21.55 -17.80
CA THR A 140 -6.10 20.29 -17.24
C THR A 140 -6.12 20.36 -15.72
N ILE A 141 -6.85 19.45 -15.09
CA ILE A 141 -6.86 19.26 -13.64
C ILE A 141 -5.86 18.15 -13.30
N PRO A 142 -4.77 18.45 -12.56
CA PRO A 142 -3.87 17.42 -12.07
C PRO A 142 -4.46 16.73 -10.83
N TYR A 143 -4.43 15.39 -10.82
CA TYR A 143 -4.78 14.58 -9.67
C TYR A 143 -3.58 13.71 -9.28
N SER A 144 -2.88 14.13 -8.23
CA SER A 144 -1.69 13.43 -7.75
C SER A 144 -2.05 12.15 -7.02
N ILE A 145 -1.42 11.04 -7.42
CA ILE A 145 -1.48 9.75 -6.72
C ILE A 145 -0.06 9.34 -6.32
N LEU A 146 0.02 8.59 -5.23
CA LEU A 146 1.25 7.99 -4.74
C LEU A 146 1.10 6.48 -4.84
N GLN A 147 1.88 5.87 -5.72
CA GLN A 147 2.01 4.43 -5.70
C GLN A 147 2.90 4.06 -4.52
N LYS A 148 2.38 3.14 -3.69
CA LYS A 148 3.02 2.69 -2.47
C LYS A 148 3.86 1.47 -2.77
N ASP A 149 5.16 1.62 -2.53
CA ASP A 149 6.06 0.49 -2.37
C ASP A 149 5.51 -0.41 -1.25
N ASN A 150 5.61 -1.71 -1.47
CA ASN A 150 5.03 -2.70 -0.59
C ASN A 150 6.02 -3.81 -0.18
N ASP A 151 7.30 -3.60 -0.46
CA ASP A 151 8.42 -4.42 -0.01
C ASP A 151 8.28 -4.80 1.47
N LYS A 152 8.66 -6.05 1.77
CA LYS A 152 8.79 -6.55 3.14
C LYS A 152 10.24 -6.74 3.50
N PHE A 153 10.60 -6.26 4.68
CA PHE A 153 11.98 -6.34 5.13
C PHE A 153 12.20 -7.61 5.96
N LEU A 154 13.35 -8.22 5.79
CA LEU A 154 13.81 -9.31 6.65
C LEU A 154 15.30 -9.18 6.96
N PHE A 155 15.76 -9.94 7.95
CA PHE A 155 17.17 -10.12 8.22
C PHE A 155 17.39 -11.43 8.97
N ALA A 156 18.60 -11.99 8.90
CA ALA A 156 19.01 -13.05 9.81
C ALA A 156 19.76 -12.48 11.02
N THR A 157 19.51 -13.03 12.20
CA THR A 157 20.22 -12.62 13.42
C THR A 157 21.73 -12.89 13.29
N PRO A 158 22.59 -11.93 13.67
CA PRO A 158 24.04 -12.15 13.68
C PRO A 158 24.45 -13.13 14.78
N VAL A 159 23.68 -13.18 15.87
CA VAL A 159 23.81 -14.20 16.93
C VAL A 159 23.08 -15.48 16.50
N SER A 160 23.70 -16.62 16.77
CA SER A 160 23.11 -17.93 16.48
C SER A 160 22.51 -18.58 17.74
N TYR A 161 21.42 -19.32 17.55
CA TYR A 161 20.60 -19.90 18.61
C TYR A 161 20.48 -21.42 18.46
N ALA A 162 20.45 -22.11 19.60
CA ALA A 162 20.08 -23.53 19.65
C ALA A 162 18.58 -23.71 19.41
N GLY A 163 18.13 -24.94 19.21
CA GLY A 163 16.75 -25.28 18.82
C GLY A 163 15.65 -25.02 19.86
N ASN A 164 15.91 -24.31 20.96
CA ASN A 164 14.96 -24.04 22.04
C ASN A 164 14.42 -22.59 22.06
N PHE A 165 14.37 -21.94 20.90
CA PHE A 165 14.02 -20.52 20.80
C PHE A 165 12.52 -20.21 20.85
N ALA A 166 11.60 -21.18 20.84
CA ALA A 166 10.15 -20.89 20.93
C ALA A 166 9.58 -20.93 22.36
N VAL A 167 10.39 -21.26 23.36
CA VAL A 167 9.95 -21.28 24.76
C VAL A 167 9.47 -19.88 25.17
N GLY A 168 8.16 -19.74 25.42
CA GLY A 168 7.56 -18.46 25.81
C GLY A 168 7.49 -17.39 24.70
N GLY A 169 7.58 -17.78 23.42
CA GLY A 169 7.58 -16.83 22.30
C GLY A 169 8.92 -16.10 22.10
N LEU A 170 10.00 -16.65 22.64
CA LEU A 170 11.34 -16.06 22.61
C LEU A 170 11.83 -15.73 21.18
N GLY A 171 11.50 -16.51 20.17
CA GLY A 171 11.92 -16.27 18.79
C GLY A 171 11.40 -14.94 18.26
N ASP A 172 10.08 -14.74 18.32
CA ASP A 172 9.47 -13.49 17.86
C ASP A 172 9.95 -12.31 18.73
N PHE A 173 10.16 -12.51 20.02
CA PHE A 173 10.77 -11.50 20.90
C PHE A 173 12.20 -11.13 20.48
N VAL A 174 13.04 -12.11 20.17
CA VAL A 174 14.39 -11.91 19.65
C VAL A 174 14.33 -11.09 18.36
N CYS A 175 13.44 -11.47 17.44
CA CYS A 175 13.29 -10.75 16.18
C CYS A 175 12.85 -9.31 16.37
N GLN A 176 11.87 -9.05 17.24
CA GLN A 176 11.45 -7.69 17.51
C GLN A 176 12.54 -6.86 18.19
N ASN A 177 13.23 -7.44 19.18
CA ASN A 177 14.29 -6.75 19.89
C ASN A 177 15.46 -6.40 18.98
N GLU A 178 15.87 -7.32 18.11
CA GLU A 178 16.95 -7.08 17.16
C GLU A 178 16.54 -6.05 16.10
N ALA A 179 15.31 -6.10 15.60
CA ALA A 179 14.79 -5.10 14.66
C ALA A 179 14.81 -3.68 15.26
N ASN A 180 14.43 -3.55 16.55
CA ASN A 180 14.47 -2.27 17.25
C ASN A 180 15.91 -1.71 17.35
N ASN A 181 16.91 -2.58 17.50
CA ASN A 181 18.33 -2.18 17.52
C ASN A 181 18.82 -1.74 16.13
N LEU A 182 18.31 -2.37 15.07
CA LEU A 182 18.69 -2.09 13.69
C LEU A 182 17.96 -0.89 13.08
N PHE A 183 16.89 -0.39 13.71
CA PHE A 183 16.16 0.79 13.23
C PHE A 183 17.07 2.02 13.03
N GLY A 184 17.96 2.29 13.98
CA GLY A 184 18.94 3.38 13.88
C GLY A 184 19.98 3.19 12.77
N SER A 185 20.09 1.96 12.23
CA SER A 185 20.98 1.61 11.12
C SER A 185 20.25 1.61 9.77
N GLY A 186 18.97 1.96 9.72
CA GLY A 186 18.18 2.09 8.50
C GLY A 186 17.15 1.00 8.27
N LEU A 187 17.10 -0.06 9.08
CA LEU A 187 16.04 -1.08 8.97
C LEU A 187 14.67 -0.42 9.20
N PRO A 188 13.67 -0.62 8.32
CA PRO A 188 12.35 -0.01 8.50
C PRO A 188 11.66 -0.48 9.79
N SER A 189 10.99 0.45 10.47
CA SER A 189 10.20 0.14 11.66
C SER A 189 9.05 -0.82 11.34
N GLY A 190 8.68 -1.65 12.30
CA GLY A 190 7.55 -2.55 12.16
C GLY A 190 7.56 -3.67 13.18
N THR A 191 6.60 -4.57 13.02
CA THR A 191 6.58 -5.82 13.79
C THR A 191 7.38 -6.87 13.05
N TYR A 192 8.31 -7.55 13.72
CA TYR A 192 9.12 -8.62 13.14
C TYR A 192 8.87 -9.94 13.86
N LYS A 193 8.63 -11.01 13.09
CA LYS A 193 8.41 -12.38 13.60
C LYS A 193 9.45 -13.34 13.05
N THR A 194 9.72 -14.43 13.76
CA THR A 194 10.66 -15.47 13.32
C THR A 194 10.10 -16.28 12.15
N PHE A 195 10.90 -16.46 11.10
CA PHE A 195 10.62 -17.41 10.03
C PHE A 195 11.04 -18.83 10.44
N ALA A 196 10.14 -19.51 11.13
CA ALA A 196 10.27 -20.93 11.44
C ALA A 196 8.88 -21.58 11.56
N VAL A 197 8.72 -22.83 11.15
CA VAL A 197 7.47 -23.58 11.37
C VAL A 197 7.61 -24.52 12.56
N ALA A 198 6.50 -24.79 13.24
CA ALA A 198 6.45 -25.71 14.38
C ALA A 198 5.22 -26.62 14.36
N GLY A 199 4.48 -26.63 13.24
CA GLY A 199 3.28 -27.42 13.03
C GLY A 199 2.06 -26.91 13.80
N THR A 200 2.17 -26.62 15.10
CA THR A 200 1.05 -26.24 15.97
C THR A 200 0.76 -24.75 16.02
N TRP A 201 1.80 -23.89 15.97
CA TRP A 201 1.63 -22.44 16.08
C TRP A 201 2.05 -21.66 14.83
N ARG A 202 2.93 -22.20 13.98
CA ARG A 202 3.30 -21.60 12.69
C ARG A 202 3.46 -22.68 11.62
N ARG A 203 2.79 -22.52 10.46
CA ARG A 203 2.74 -23.53 9.40
C ARG A 203 2.59 -22.88 8.02
N ALA A 204 3.35 -23.34 7.02
CA ALA A 204 3.32 -22.82 5.65
C ALA A 204 2.23 -23.46 4.77
N MET A 205 1.95 -24.75 4.94
CA MET A 205 0.94 -25.50 4.19
C MET A 205 0.39 -26.68 5.03
N PRO A 206 -0.80 -27.24 4.70
CA PRO A 206 -1.77 -26.75 3.71
C PRO A 206 -2.71 -25.68 4.28
N SER A 207 -2.86 -25.59 5.60
CA SER A 207 -3.86 -24.74 6.25
C SER A 207 -3.37 -23.33 6.62
N LYS A 208 -2.08 -23.01 6.42
CA LYS A 208 -1.42 -21.76 6.84
C LYS A 208 -1.84 -21.25 8.22
N ILE A 209 -1.03 -21.55 9.24
CA ILE A 209 -1.30 -21.10 10.62
C ILE A 209 -0.26 -20.06 10.96
N ASP A 210 -0.69 -18.84 11.34
CA ASP A 210 0.19 -17.68 11.65
C ASP A 210 1.36 -17.56 10.66
N TRP A 211 1.08 -17.79 9.37
CA TRP A 211 2.10 -17.77 8.33
C TRP A 211 2.61 -16.35 8.16
N ILE A 212 3.94 -16.21 8.11
CA ILE A 212 4.61 -14.92 8.26
C ILE A 212 5.00 -14.29 6.93
N LEU A 213 4.89 -15.03 5.82
CA LEU A 213 5.05 -14.47 4.48
C LEU A 213 3.69 -14.08 3.91
N LEU A 214 3.67 -13.00 3.13
CA LEU A 214 2.50 -12.50 2.43
C LEU A 214 2.58 -12.86 0.94
N PRO A 215 1.44 -12.98 0.25
CA PRO A 215 1.42 -13.34 -1.17
C PRO A 215 1.84 -12.17 -2.05
N ASN A 216 2.57 -12.48 -3.13
CA ASN A 216 3.01 -11.51 -4.16
C ASN A 216 3.75 -10.31 -3.56
N LYS A 217 4.78 -10.58 -2.75
CA LYS A 217 5.64 -9.56 -2.14
C LYS A 217 7.09 -9.79 -2.50
N GLU A 218 7.85 -8.72 -2.69
CA GLU A 218 9.29 -8.75 -2.61
C GLU A 218 9.75 -8.67 -1.14
N TYR A 219 10.76 -9.49 -0.83
CA TYR A 219 11.39 -9.56 0.48
C TYR A 219 12.83 -9.09 0.37
N ILE A 220 13.13 -7.99 1.04
CA ILE A 220 14.42 -7.32 1.03
C ILE A 220 15.18 -7.67 2.31
N ASP A 221 16.35 -8.31 2.15
CA ASP A 221 17.25 -8.64 3.24
C ASP A 221 18.13 -7.45 3.62
N PHE A 222 18.15 -7.12 4.90
CA PHE A 222 19.03 -6.12 5.49
C PHE A 222 20.34 -6.78 5.94
N ALA A 223 21.17 -7.12 4.95
CA ALA A 223 22.45 -7.81 5.13
C ALA A 223 23.53 -6.86 5.66
N GLY A 224 23.50 -6.56 6.97
CA GLY A 224 24.55 -5.78 7.63
C GLY A 224 24.63 -4.32 7.14
N GLY A 225 23.48 -3.70 6.88
CA GLY A 225 23.40 -2.30 6.44
C GLY A 225 23.12 -2.10 4.95
N THR A 226 23.11 -3.18 4.16
CA THR A 226 22.77 -3.13 2.74
C THR A 226 21.44 -3.83 2.49
N PHE A 227 20.58 -3.21 1.68
CA PHE A 227 19.34 -3.82 1.22
C PHE A 227 19.61 -4.64 -0.03
N VAL A 228 19.34 -5.94 0.03
CA VAL A 228 19.49 -6.88 -1.08
C VAL A 228 18.21 -7.68 -1.21
N LYS A 229 17.64 -7.75 -2.41
CA LYS A 229 16.48 -8.63 -2.65
C LYS A 229 16.82 -10.07 -2.32
N ALA A 230 16.18 -10.62 -1.29
CA ALA A 230 16.33 -12.02 -0.92
C ALA A 230 15.53 -12.89 -1.88
N PHE A 231 14.25 -12.58 -2.02
CA PHE A 231 13.30 -13.31 -2.86
C PHE A 231 11.97 -12.59 -3.03
N ALA A 232 11.17 -13.02 -4.00
CA ALA A 232 9.75 -12.72 -4.08
C ALA A 232 8.90 -13.91 -3.59
N THR A 233 7.64 -13.67 -3.25
CA THR A 233 6.65 -14.72 -2.98
C THR A 233 5.63 -14.88 -4.10
N ASP A 234 5.14 -16.10 -4.28
CA ASP A 234 4.03 -16.38 -5.18
C ASP A 234 2.67 -15.98 -4.57
N ALA A 235 1.58 -16.23 -5.31
CA ALA A 235 0.22 -15.99 -4.83
C ALA A 235 -0.16 -16.86 -3.61
N ASN A 236 0.62 -17.90 -3.31
CA ASN A 236 0.48 -18.71 -2.11
C ASN A 236 1.40 -18.23 -0.99
N ALA A 237 2.01 -17.05 -1.07
CA ALA A 237 2.92 -16.54 -0.05
C ALA A 237 4.11 -17.48 0.23
N LEU A 238 4.57 -18.21 -0.80
CA LEU A 238 5.73 -19.09 -0.74
C LEU A 238 6.86 -18.48 -1.55
N PHE A 239 8.10 -18.70 -1.12
CA PHE A 239 9.33 -18.24 -1.78
C PHE A 239 9.35 -18.73 -3.24
N ALA A 240 9.29 -17.77 -4.16
CA ALA A 240 9.52 -17.99 -5.58
C ALA A 240 11.04 -18.07 -5.81
N PHE A 241 11.55 -19.27 -6.02
CA PHE A 241 13.00 -19.50 -6.13
C PHE A 241 13.63 -18.75 -7.31
N SER A 242 14.92 -18.42 -7.17
CA SER A 242 15.76 -17.72 -8.16
C SER A 242 15.34 -16.29 -8.50
N THR A 243 14.50 -15.66 -7.66
CA THR A 243 14.05 -14.27 -7.83
C THR A 243 14.94 -13.24 -7.11
N GLY A 244 15.91 -13.69 -6.32
CA GLY A 244 16.82 -12.82 -5.57
C GLY A 244 18.11 -13.55 -5.19
N SER A 245 18.77 -13.11 -4.12
CA SER A 245 20.05 -13.65 -3.65
C SER A 245 19.94 -14.62 -2.47
N GLY A 246 18.72 -14.91 -2.00
CA GLY A 246 18.49 -15.63 -0.74
C GLY A 246 18.78 -14.77 0.48
N ILE A 247 18.60 -15.34 1.67
CA ILE A 247 18.75 -14.63 2.94
C ILE A 247 20.20 -14.71 3.42
N SER A 248 20.84 -13.57 3.67
CA SER A 248 22.17 -13.49 4.26
C SER A 248 22.10 -13.83 5.75
N ALA A 249 22.73 -14.93 6.12
CA ALA A 249 22.85 -15.47 7.46
C ALA A 249 24.31 -15.84 7.78
N THR A 250 24.54 -16.43 8.95
CA THR A 250 25.84 -17.04 9.27
C THR A 250 26.12 -18.24 8.36
N SER A 251 27.38 -18.68 8.25
CA SER A 251 27.76 -19.84 7.44
C SER A 251 27.08 -21.15 7.88
N ALA A 252 26.56 -21.22 9.10
CA ALA A 252 25.79 -22.35 9.60
C ALA A 252 24.33 -22.39 9.10
N GLY A 253 23.89 -21.34 8.40
CA GLY A 253 22.52 -21.18 7.91
C GLY A 253 21.56 -20.68 8.99
N TYR A 254 20.27 -20.95 8.80
CA TYR A 254 19.22 -20.54 9.73
C TYR A 254 18.15 -21.63 9.92
N TRP A 255 17.57 -21.66 11.12
CA TRP A 255 16.48 -22.59 11.44
C TRP A 255 15.21 -22.25 10.66
N THR A 256 14.57 -23.26 10.05
CA THR A 256 13.28 -23.11 9.34
C THR A 256 12.26 -24.12 9.81
N GLY A 257 12.67 -25.37 10.02
CA GLY A 257 11.76 -26.48 10.30
C GLY A 257 10.96 -26.92 9.08
N LEU A 258 11.32 -26.45 7.88
CA LEU A 258 10.62 -26.73 6.63
C LEU A 258 11.27 -27.91 5.90
N GLN A 259 10.45 -28.67 5.18
CA GLN A 259 10.89 -29.54 4.07
C GLN A 259 11.00 -28.72 2.77
N THR A 260 11.58 -29.33 1.73
CA THR A 260 11.66 -28.73 0.38
C THR A 260 10.28 -28.53 -0.28
N ASP A 261 9.23 -29.19 0.23
CA ASP A 261 7.84 -29.06 -0.22
C ASP A 261 7.01 -28.11 0.66
N TRP A 262 7.66 -27.33 1.53
CA TRP A 262 7.05 -26.42 2.52
C TRP A 262 6.26 -27.06 3.65
N SER A 263 6.18 -28.39 3.71
CA SER A 263 5.60 -29.06 4.87
C SER A 263 6.47 -28.87 6.11
N THR A 264 5.86 -28.99 7.29
CA THR A 264 6.60 -28.97 8.56
C THR A 264 7.41 -30.25 8.72
N ALA A 265 8.68 -30.09 9.07
CA ALA A 265 9.68 -31.14 9.22
C ALA A 265 10.10 -31.32 10.69
N ASN A 266 11.39 -31.62 10.92
CA ASN A 266 11.96 -31.65 12.26
C ASN A 266 12.10 -30.22 12.79
N THR A 267 11.62 -30.00 14.01
CA THR A 267 11.49 -28.67 14.60
C THR A 267 12.02 -28.63 16.02
N CYS A 268 12.95 -29.50 16.42
CA CYS A 268 13.48 -29.48 17.80
C CYS A 268 12.38 -29.54 18.88
N GLN A 269 11.40 -30.42 18.67
CA GLN A 269 10.20 -30.53 19.51
C GLN A 269 9.40 -29.21 19.56
N GLY A 270 9.06 -28.64 18.40
CA GLY A 270 8.34 -27.36 18.33
C GLY A 270 9.18 -26.16 18.83
N TRP A 271 10.49 -26.27 18.66
CA TRP A 271 11.55 -25.36 19.05
C TRP A 271 11.65 -25.13 20.55
N THR A 272 11.44 -26.21 21.32
CA THR A 272 11.48 -26.19 22.79
C THR A 272 12.68 -26.94 23.36
N SER A 273 13.49 -27.60 22.52
CA SER A 273 14.63 -28.40 22.97
C SER A 273 15.93 -27.98 22.30
N SER A 274 16.99 -27.90 23.11
CA SER A 274 18.38 -27.75 22.66
C SER A 274 19.18 -29.05 22.87
N SER A 275 18.50 -30.20 23.01
CA SER A 275 19.17 -31.49 23.18
C SER A 275 19.70 -32.02 21.85
N GLY A 276 20.91 -32.57 21.87
CA GLY A 276 21.50 -33.28 20.72
C GLY A 276 20.78 -34.60 20.36
N SER A 277 19.73 -34.99 21.10
CA SER A 277 18.90 -36.15 20.76
C SER A 277 17.76 -35.83 19.80
N PHE A 278 17.49 -34.55 19.56
CA PHE A 278 16.47 -34.11 18.61
C PHE A 278 17.13 -33.38 17.45
N GLN A 279 16.39 -33.26 16.35
CA GLN A 279 16.86 -32.60 15.14
C GLN A 279 15.93 -31.45 14.73
N GLY A 280 16.50 -30.54 13.94
CA GLY A 280 15.81 -29.42 13.31
C GLY A 280 16.19 -29.33 11.83
N ASN A 281 15.22 -28.99 10.98
CA ASN A 281 15.50 -28.62 9.60
C ASN A 281 15.94 -27.15 9.51
N PHE A 282 16.88 -26.87 8.62
CA PHE A 282 17.49 -25.56 8.43
C PHE A 282 17.72 -25.27 6.95
N ALA A 283 17.99 -24.02 6.63
CA ALA A 283 18.29 -23.53 5.30
C ALA A 283 19.71 -22.96 5.21
N GLY A 284 20.24 -22.89 3.99
CA GLY A 284 21.58 -22.38 3.70
C GLY A 284 21.66 -20.85 3.71
N ASN A 285 22.87 -20.33 3.81
CA ASN A 285 23.16 -18.90 3.69
C ASN A 285 23.11 -18.44 2.22
N SER A 286 22.45 -17.33 1.93
CA SER A 286 22.41 -16.67 0.62
C SER A 286 22.10 -17.65 -0.52
N ASP A 287 21.16 -18.57 -0.27
CA ASP A 287 20.74 -19.58 -1.24
C ASP A 287 19.37 -19.17 -1.82
N PRO A 288 19.30 -18.74 -3.09
CA PRO A 288 18.04 -18.33 -3.72
C PRO A 288 17.23 -19.52 -4.24
N THR A 289 17.72 -20.75 -4.07
CA THR A 289 17.07 -21.98 -4.53
C THR A 289 16.31 -22.64 -3.38
N VAL A 290 15.90 -23.90 -3.57
CA VAL A 290 15.23 -24.69 -2.52
C VAL A 290 16.08 -24.83 -1.25
N GLY A 291 17.41 -24.71 -1.35
CA GLY A 291 18.30 -24.70 -0.18
C GLY A 291 18.08 -23.51 0.75
N GLY A 292 17.45 -22.42 0.27
CA GLY A 292 17.00 -21.28 1.07
C GLY A 292 15.76 -21.55 1.95
N ILE A 293 15.13 -22.72 1.84
CA ILE A 293 14.07 -23.14 2.76
C ILE A 293 14.41 -24.42 3.53
N SER A 294 15.14 -25.34 2.90
CA SER A 294 15.57 -26.59 3.51
C SER A 294 16.78 -27.13 2.77
N THR A 295 17.87 -27.41 3.48
CA THR A 295 19.09 -27.96 2.90
C THR A 295 19.69 -29.05 3.77
N GLY A 296 20.44 -29.95 3.13
CA GLY A 296 21.15 -31.03 3.79
C GLY A 296 20.27 -31.97 4.64
N THR A 297 20.91 -32.70 5.54
CA THR A 297 20.23 -33.52 6.55
C THR A 297 19.88 -32.67 7.77
N PRO A 298 18.74 -32.89 8.44
CA PRO A 298 18.39 -32.19 9.68
C PRO A 298 19.52 -32.23 10.71
N ASP A 299 19.81 -31.09 11.33
CA ASP A 299 20.93 -30.91 12.25
C ASP A 299 20.48 -31.08 13.71
N PHE A 300 21.41 -31.35 14.63
CA PHE A 300 21.08 -31.57 16.03
C PHE A 300 20.70 -30.27 16.74
N CYS A 301 19.70 -30.32 17.62
CA CYS A 301 19.16 -29.10 18.23
C CYS A 301 20.09 -28.39 19.22
N ASN A 302 21.20 -29.02 19.61
CA ASN A 302 22.26 -28.39 20.41
C ASN A 302 23.25 -27.58 19.58
N VAL A 303 23.22 -27.67 18.24
CA VAL A 303 23.99 -26.75 17.38
C VAL A 303 23.27 -25.42 17.27
N THR A 304 24.01 -24.37 16.90
CA THR A 304 23.45 -23.02 16.78
C THR A 304 23.38 -22.57 15.32
N LYS A 305 22.30 -21.89 14.96
CA LYS A 305 22.08 -21.28 13.63
C LYS A 305 21.38 -19.93 13.80
N SER A 306 21.42 -19.07 12.78
CA SER A 306 20.69 -17.81 12.82
C SER A 306 19.18 -18.04 12.91
N LEU A 307 18.46 -17.05 13.43
CA LEU A 307 17.01 -16.93 13.25
C LEU A 307 16.75 -15.90 12.16
N VAL A 308 15.79 -16.16 11.29
CA VAL A 308 15.36 -15.17 10.29
C VAL A 308 14.17 -14.41 10.86
N CYS A 309 14.20 -13.10 10.73
CA CYS A 309 13.23 -12.17 11.28
C CYS A 309 12.58 -11.40 10.14
N VAL A 310 11.26 -11.50 10.04
CA VAL A 310 10.50 -11.03 8.88
C VAL A 310 9.44 -10.03 9.32
N GLN A 311 9.43 -8.88 8.65
CA GLN A 311 8.44 -7.83 8.87
C GLN A 311 7.04 -8.33 8.52
N GLN A 312 6.06 -7.97 9.35
CA GLN A 312 4.64 -8.33 9.19
C GLN A 312 3.87 -7.25 8.42
#